data_AF-X1F5C3-F1
#
_entry.id   AF-X1F5C3-F1
#
_cell.length_a   1.000
_cell.length_b   1.000
_cell.length_c   1.000
_cell.angle_alpha   90.00
_cell.angle_beta   90.00
_cell.angle_gamma   90.00
#
_symmetry.space_group_name_H-M   'P 1'
#
loop_
_entity.id
_entity.type
_entity.pdbx_description
1 polymer ?
#
loop_
_entity_poly.entity_id
_entity_poly.type
_entity_poly.pdbx_seq_one_letter_code
_entity_poly.pdbx_strand_id
1 'polypeptide(L)' 'MVEGQESGNKTPKLKYGMVGGGQGAFIGDVHRKAVAMDGKAELVAGCFSQSFENTLETGEILGMDRGRL' A
#
# COMPACT_ATOMS: atom_id res chain seq x y z
N MET A 1 28.27 -33.01 0.60
CA MET A 1 26.94 -32.36 0.58
C MET A 1 26.99 -31.22 1.56
N VAL A 2 26.88 -29.98 1.09
CA VAL A 2 26.77 -28.81 1.96
C VAL A 2 25.30 -28.40 1.91
N GLU A 3 24.61 -28.56 3.03
CA GLU A 3 23.23 -28.09 3.19
C GLU A 3 23.27 -26.58 3.39
N GLY A 4 22.61 -25.84 2.48
CA GLY A 4 22.51 -24.39 2.58
C GLY A 4 21.59 -24.00 3.74
N GLN A 5 22.11 -23.23 4.69
CA GLN A 5 21.34 -22.67 5.78
C GLN A 5 20.31 -21.68 5.22
N GLU A 6 19.01 -21.88 5.46
CA GLU A 6 18.02 -20.86 5.15
C GLU A 6 18.31 -19.61 6.00
N SER A 7 18.69 -18.52 5.33
CA SER A 7 18.85 -17.20 5.94
C SER A 7 17.47 -16.67 6.36
N GLY A 8 17.02 -17.11 7.53
CA GLY A 8 15.73 -16.81 8.13
C GLY A 8 15.63 -15.41 8.72
N ASN A 9 15.86 -14.36 7.92
CA ASN A 9 15.32 -13.05 8.25
C ASN A 9 15.01 -12.25 6.99
N LYS A 10 13.77 -12.36 6.50
CA LYS A 10 13.25 -11.43 5.49
C LYS A 10 13.21 -10.05 6.14
N THR A 11 13.95 -9.08 5.61
CA THR A 11 13.82 -7.69 6.03
C THR A 11 12.33 -7.29 6.00
N PRO A 12 11.74 -6.83 7.10
CA PRO A 12 10.33 -6.48 7.13
C PRO A 12 10.06 -5.34 6.14
N LYS A 13 8.95 -5.45 5.40
CA LYS A 13 8.50 -4.37 4.52
C LYS A 13 8.13 -3.13 5.33
N LEU A 14 8.44 -1.95 4.81
CA LEU A 14 7.98 -0.68 5.34
C LEU A 14 6.45 -0.61 5.20
N LYS A 15 5.75 -0.54 6.33
CA LYS A 15 4.31 -0.30 6.36
C LYS A 15 4.05 1.20 6.30
N TYR A 16 3.24 1.64 5.36
CA TYR A 16 2.91 3.06 5.19
C TYR A 16 1.41 3.30 5.02
N GLY A 17 1.00 4.54 5.32
CA GLY A 17 -0.33 5.05 5.00
C GLY A 17 -0.27 6.15 3.94
N MET A 18 -1.37 6.37 3.22
CA MET A 18 -1.44 7.37 2.15
C MET A 18 -2.55 8.39 2.43
N VAL A 19 -2.27 9.68 2.17
CA VAL A 19 -3.26 10.75 2.22
C VAL A 19 -3.38 11.39 0.84
N GLY A 20 -4.60 11.46 0.30
CA GLY A 20 -4.87 11.86 -1.08
C GLY A 20 -4.65 10.72 -2.09
N GLY A 21 -4.82 11.03 -3.38
CA GLY A 21 -4.61 10.06 -4.46
C GLY A 21 -5.74 9.05 -4.66
N GLY A 22 -6.95 9.40 -4.24
CA GLY A 22 -8.18 8.65 -4.47
C GLY A 22 -8.63 8.60 -5.92
N GLN A 23 -9.80 8.01 -6.14
CA GLN A 23 -10.41 7.86 -7.46
C GLN A 23 -10.49 9.22 -8.19
N GLY A 24 -10.06 9.24 -9.45
CA GLY A 24 -9.95 10.44 -10.27
C GLY A 24 -8.62 11.20 -10.16
N ALA A 25 -7.76 10.87 -9.19
CA ALA A 25 -6.45 11.48 -9.04
C ALA A 25 -5.35 10.67 -9.74
N PHE A 26 -4.82 11.19 -10.86
CA PHE A 26 -3.72 10.56 -11.60
C PHE A 26 -2.50 10.24 -10.73
N ILE A 27 -2.13 11.18 -9.84
CA ILE A 27 -0.94 11.03 -9.00
C ILE A 27 -1.05 9.87 -8.02
N GLY A 28 -2.26 9.46 -7.64
CA GLY A 28 -2.46 8.39 -6.66
C GLY A 28 -1.86 7.06 -7.11
N ASP A 29 -2.19 6.68 -8.34
CA ASP A 29 -1.70 5.46 -8.97
C ASP A 29 -0.18 5.49 -9.22
N VAL A 30 0.34 6.64 -9.68
CA VAL A 30 1.78 6.83 -9.92
C VAL A 30 2.60 6.63 -8.64
N HIS A 31 2.18 7.23 -7.52
CA HIS A 31 2.87 7.10 -6.25
C HIS A 31 2.82 5.66 -5.72
N ARG A 32 1.66 4.99 -5.77
CA ARG A 32 1.53 3.60 -5.33
C ARG A 32 2.42 2.66 -6.15
N LYS A 33 2.48 2.85 -7.48
CA LYS A 33 3.37 2.09 -8.37
C LYS A 33 4.85 2.34 -8.06
N ALA A 34 5.23 3.60 -7.83
CA ALA A 34 6.62 3.94 -7.47
C ALA A 34 7.05 3.31 -6.15
N VAL A 35 6.21 3.39 -5.11
CA VAL A 35 6.48 2.81 -3.79
C VAL A 35 6.53 1.27 -3.84
N ALA A 36 5.72 0.63 -4.69
CA ALA A 36 5.72 -0.82 -4.86
C ALA A 36 6.90 -1.36 -5.70
N MET A 37 7.63 -0.51 -6.40
CA MET A 37 8.58 -0.89 -7.46
C MET A 37 9.70 -1.85 -7.00
N ASP A 38 10.22 -1.67 -5.79
CA ASP A 38 11.28 -2.52 -5.23
C ASP A 38 10.75 -3.58 -4.26
N GLY A 39 9.43 -3.67 -4.09
CA GLY A 39 8.77 -4.63 -3.23
C GLY A 39 9.03 -4.45 -1.73
N LYS A 40 9.64 -3.34 -1.29
CA LYS A 40 10.02 -3.13 0.11
C LYS A 40 8.98 -2.40 0.95
N ALA A 41 7.88 -1.95 0.37
CA ALA A 41 6.83 -1.23 1.08
C ALA A 41 5.45 -1.87 0.88
N GLU A 42 4.56 -1.64 1.85
CA GLU A 42 3.19 -2.15 1.89
C GLU A 42 2.25 -1.05 2.37
N LEU A 43 1.21 -0.76 1.58
CA LEU A 43 0.16 0.19 1.94
C LEU A 43 -0.81 -0.49 2.92
N VAL A 44 -0.93 0.03 4.14
CA VAL A 44 -1.72 -0.59 5.21
C VAL A 44 -2.83 0.30 5.76
N ALA A 45 -2.93 1.56 5.32
CA ALA A 45 -3.96 2.51 5.70
C ALA A 45 -4.08 3.63 4.66
N GLY A 46 -5.22 4.32 4.60
CA GLY A 46 -5.31 5.50 3.74
C GLY A 46 -6.54 6.37 3.94
N CYS A 47 -6.36 7.68 3.73
CA CYS A 47 -7.43 8.67 3.62
C CYS A 47 -7.30 9.33 2.25
N PHE A 48 -7.97 8.77 1.25
CA PHE A 48 -7.65 9.04 -0.16
C PHE A 48 -8.30 10.31 -0.73
N SER A 49 -9.34 10.82 -0.06
CA SER A 49 -10.07 12.01 -0.47
C SER A 49 -10.71 12.71 0.73
N GLN A 50 -11.02 14.00 0.54
CA GLN A 50 -11.88 14.75 1.45
C GLN A 50 -13.32 14.20 1.50
N SER A 51 -13.77 13.54 0.42
CA SER A 51 -15.04 12.81 0.40
C SER A 51 -14.81 11.43 1.00
N PHE A 52 -15.50 11.14 2.11
CA PHE A 52 -15.41 9.83 2.75
C PHE A 52 -15.84 8.70 1.80
N GLU A 53 -16.86 8.94 0.97
CA GLU A 53 -17.31 7.99 -0.05
C GLU A 53 -16.17 7.62 -1.01
N ASN A 54 -15.43 8.60 -1.52
CA ASN A 54 -14.31 8.34 -2.43
C ASN A 54 -13.15 7.61 -1.72
N THR A 55 -12.92 7.89 -0.44
CA THR A 55 -11.96 7.10 0.37
C THR A 55 -12.39 5.64 0.48
N LEU A 56 -13.69 5.37 0.69
CA LEU A 56 -14.22 4.00 0.72
C LEU A 56 -14.10 3.31 -0.64
N GLU A 57 -14.54 3.95 -1.73
CA GLU A 57 -14.43 3.41 -3.09
C GLU A 57 -12.97 3.11 -3.47
N THR A 58 -12.07 4.06 -3.19
CA THR A 58 -10.64 3.86 -3.43
C THR A 58 -10.09 2.72 -2.59
N GLY A 59 -10.48 2.64 -1.31
CA GLY A 59 -10.09 1.56 -0.42
C GLY A 59 -10.54 0.19 -0.94
N GLU A 60 -11.78 0.07 -1.43
CA GLU A 60 -12.30 -1.15 -2.03
C GLU A 60 -11.52 -1.56 -3.28
N ILE A 61 -11.20 -0.61 -4.18
CA ILE A 61 -10.36 -0.84 -5.36
C ILE A 61 -8.96 -1.34 -4.97
N LEU A 62 -8.40 -0.82 -3.87
CA LEU A 62 -7.09 -1.19 -3.36
C LEU A 62 -7.10 -2.42 -2.44
N GLY A 63 -8.26 -3.04 -2.21
CA GLY A 63 -8.39 -4.22 -1.33
C GLY A 63 -8.11 -3.93 0.14
N MET A 64 -8.41 -2.72 0.60
CA MET A 64 -8.17 -2.25 1.96
C MET A 64 -9.29 -2.67 2.93
N ASP A 65 -8.89 -3.02 4.16
CA ASP A 65 -9.83 -3.20 5.27
C ASP A 65 -10.48 -1.88 5.68
N ARG A 66 -11.79 -1.89 5.95
CA ARG A 66 -12.54 -0.66 6.31
C ARG A 66 -12.08 -0.04 7.63
N GLY A 67 -11.51 -0.82 8.55
CA GLY A 67 -10.90 -0.30 9.78
C GLY A 67 -9.56 0.43 9.54
N ARG A 68 -9.09 0.49 8.30
CA ARG A 68 -7.85 1.16 7.88
C ARG A 68 -8.09 2.38 6.98
N LEU A 69 -9.35 2.74 6.76
CA LEU A 69 -9.82 3.84 5.90
C LEU A 69 -10.34 5.02 6.73
#